data_AF-A0AAU6D6X4-F1
#
_entry.id   AF-A0AAU6D6X4-F1
#
_cell.length_a   1.000
_cell.length_b   1.000
_cell.length_c   1.000
_cell.angle_alpha   90.00
_cell.angle_beta   90.00
_cell.angle_gamma   90.00
#
_symmetry.space_group_name_H-M   'P 1'
#
loop_
_entity.id
_entity.type
_entity.pdbx_description
1 polymer ?
#
loop_
_entity_poly.entity_id
_entity_poly.type
_entity_poly.pdbx_seq_one_letter_code
_entity_poly.pdbx_strand_id
1 'polypeptide(L)'
;MSRAVDRLLSARIRQNAFKARPATRAGVIVSGGGYRGRTETVCEIAAAFEDSWRELHRTNPETIPGTRDAWVPVAYVQTPVTAKPKSACKAILDFHGAPTKRMDLPELVAQVAASLTDDGTKVLILDDITRLRCTAPTTRTPWT
;
A
#
# COMPACT_ATOMS: atom_id res chain seq x y z
N MET A 1 -12.72 7.63 -15.32
CA MET A 1 -11.85 6.48 -15.65
C MET A 1 -12.71 5.22 -15.90
N SER A 2 -12.19 4.12 -16.46
CA SER A 2 -13.03 2.99 -16.95
C SER A 2 -13.64 2.13 -15.83
N ARG A 3 -14.94 1.79 -15.93
CA ARG A 3 -15.64 0.80 -15.07
C ARG A 3 -14.90 -0.54 -14.93
N ALA A 4 -14.06 -0.90 -15.90
CA ALA A 4 -13.25 -2.11 -15.84
C ALA A 4 -12.14 -2.02 -14.78
N VAL A 5 -11.49 -0.86 -14.63
CA VAL A 5 -10.45 -0.62 -13.62
C VAL A 5 -11.05 -0.68 -12.23
N ASP A 6 -12.20 -0.02 -12.05
CA ASP A 6 -12.96 -0.06 -10.80
C ASP A 6 -13.30 -1.49 -10.37
N ARG A 7 -13.94 -2.27 -11.24
CA ARG A 7 -14.29 -3.66 -10.95
C ARG A 7 -13.07 -4.51 -10.60
N LEU A 8 -11.99 -4.39 -11.36
CA LEU A 8 -10.78 -5.19 -11.16
C LEU A 8 -10.07 -4.83 -9.85
N LEU A 9 -9.91 -3.54 -9.56
CA LEU A 9 -9.24 -3.07 -8.35
C LEU A 9 -10.07 -3.38 -7.11
N SER A 10 -11.37 -3.08 -7.13
CA SER A 10 -12.31 -3.40 -6.06
C SER A 10 -12.35 -4.90 -5.75
N ALA A 11 -12.43 -5.76 -6.77
CA ALA A 11 -12.41 -7.21 -6.59
C ALA A 11 -11.08 -7.68 -5.98
N ARG A 12 -9.94 -7.15 -6.44
CA ARG A 12 -8.62 -7.54 -5.94
C ARG A 12 -8.40 -7.12 -4.50
N ILE A 13 -8.79 -5.89 -4.15
CA ILE A 13 -8.70 -5.38 -2.77
C ILE A 13 -9.51 -6.27 -1.84
N ARG A 14 -10.79 -6.51 -2.15
CA ARG A 14 -11.67 -7.36 -1.33
C ARG A 14 -11.10 -8.78 -1.19
N GLN A 15 -10.74 -9.41 -2.30
CA GLN A 15 -10.20 -10.78 -2.27
C GLN A 15 -8.93 -10.89 -1.41
N ASN A 16 -8.03 -9.90 -1.48
CA ASN A 16 -6.81 -9.89 -0.66
C ASN A 16 -7.11 -9.59 0.83
N ALA A 17 -8.06 -8.71 1.12
CA ALA A 17 -8.43 -8.32 2.48
C ALA A 17 -9.07 -9.47 3.26
N PHE A 18 -9.88 -10.31 2.62
CA PHE A 18 -10.52 -11.47 3.24
C PHE A 18 -9.61 -12.72 3.35
N LYS A 19 -8.38 -12.68 2.85
CA LYS A 19 -7.42 -13.77 3.04
C LYS A 19 -6.92 -13.80 4.48
N ALA A 20 -7.46 -14.73 5.26
CA ALA A 20 -7.05 -14.98 6.65
C ALA A 20 -5.65 -15.62 6.80
N ARG A 21 -5.17 -16.34 5.78
CA ARG A 21 -3.86 -17.01 5.83
C ARG A 21 -2.74 -16.14 5.26
N PRO A 22 -1.51 -16.19 5.80
CA PRO A 22 -0.32 -15.61 5.18
C PRO A 22 -0.05 -16.32 3.86
N ALA A 23 -0.55 -15.75 2.77
CA ALA A 23 -0.37 -16.25 1.42
C ALA A 23 0.01 -15.08 0.51
N THR A 24 0.66 -15.37 -0.61
CA THR A 24 0.99 -14.36 -1.61
C THR A 24 -0.26 -13.60 -2.03
N ARG A 25 -0.26 -12.28 -1.78
CA ARG A 25 -1.32 -11.36 -2.17
C ARG A 25 -0.90 -10.70 -3.47
N ALA A 26 -1.72 -10.86 -4.51
CA ALA A 26 -1.40 -10.30 -5.82
C ALA A 26 -1.64 -8.79 -5.80
N GLY A 27 -0.60 -8.02 -6.12
CA GLY A 27 -0.69 -6.56 -6.29
C GLY A 27 -1.36 -6.16 -7.61
N VAL A 28 -1.57 -4.85 -7.78
CA VAL A 28 -2.08 -4.23 -9.01
C VAL A 28 -1.19 -3.04 -9.35
N ILE A 29 -0.77 -2.95 -10.61
CA ILE A 29 -0.10 -1.76 -11.14
C ILE A 29 -1.09 -1.06 -12.07
N VAL A 30 -1.40 0.20 -11.79
CA VAL A 30 -2.29 1.04 -12.61
C VAL A 30 -1.45 1.99 -13.46
N SER A 31 -1.26 1.65 -14.73
CA SER A 31 -0.51 2.44 -15.70
C SER A 31 -1.43 3.26 -16.62
N GLY A 32 -0.90 4.36 -17.16
CA GLY A 32 -1.61 5.22 -18.10
C GLY A 32 -0.89 6.56 -18.30
N GLY A 33 -1.29 7.32 -19.31
CA GLY A 33 -0.76 8.67 -19.53
C GLY A 33 -1.01 9.60 -18.33
N GLY A 34 -0.22 10.68 -18.25
CA GLY A 34 -0.41 11.74 -17.24
C GLY A 34 -1.80 12.37 -17.34
N TYR A 35 -2.29 12.92 -16.22
CA TYR A 35 -3.55 13.69 -16.14
C TYR A 35 -4.83 12.93 -16.54
N ARG A 36 -4.85 11.61 -16.38
CA ARG A 36 -6.02 10.76 -16.71
C ARG A 36 -6.84 10.31 -15.49
N GLY A 37 -6.68 10.99 -14.34
CA GLY A 37 -7.41 10.68 -13.11
C GLY A 37 -7.08 9.33 -12.47
N ARG A 38 -5.87 8.78 -12.71
CA ARG A 38 -5.45 7.48 -12.14
C ARG A 38 -5.45 7.52 -10.61
N THR A 39 -4.73 8.48 -10.05
CA THR A 39 -4.63 8.69 -8.61
C THR A 39 -6.01 8.90 -8.00
N GLU A 40 -6.80 9.81 -8.58
CA GLU A 40 -8.17 10.11 -8.13
C GLU A 40 -9.04 8.85 -8.10
N THR A 41 -9.13 8.10 -9.19
CA THR A 41 -9.94 6.88 -9.23
C THR A 41 -9.44 5.80 -8.27
N VAL A 42 -8.12 5.62 -8.12
CA VAL A 42 -7.57 4.64 -7.16
C VAL A 42 -7.91 5.04 -5.72
N CYS A 43 -7.79 6.33 -5.40
CA CYS A 43 -8.15 6.88 -4.09
C CYS A 43 -9.64 6.75 -3.80
N GLU A 44 -10.52 7.05 -4.76
CA GLU A 44 -11.97 6.87 -4.62
C GLU A 44 -12.35 5.41 -4.32
N ILE A 45 -11.78 4.47 -5.06
CA ILE A 45 -12.01 3.02 -4.86
C ILE A 45 -11.53 2.58 -3.49
N ALA A 46 -10.35 3.05 -3.08
CA ALA A 46 -9.77 2.69 -1.80
C ALA A 46 -10.55 3.29 -0.63
N ALA A 47 -11.01 4.55 -0.75
CA ALA A 47 -11.87 5.20 0.23
C ALA A 47 -13.21 4.45 0.38
N ALA A 48 -13.86 4.10 -0.74
CA ALA A 48 -15.09 3.30 -0.71
C ALA A 48 -14.88 1.92 -0.06
N PHE A 49 -13.72 1.29 -0.28
CA PHE A 49 -13.35 0.08 0.43
C PHE A 49 -13.17 0.34 1.93
N GLU A 50 -12.44 1.37 2.31
CA GLU A 50 -12.19 1.73 3.71
C GLU A 50 -13.50 1.92 4.47
N ASP A 51 -14.44 2.70 3.92
CA ASP A 51 -15.76 2.93 4.50
C ASP A 51 -16.50 1.61 4.71
N SER A 52 -16.54 0.75 3.68
CA SER A 52 -17.19 -0.57 3.77
C SER A 52 -16.52 -1.51 4.77
N TRP A 53 -15.20 -1.41 4.92
CA TRP A 53 -14.43 -2.23 5.84
C TRP A 53 -14.63 -1.77 7.29
N ARG A 54 -14.67 -0.45 7.51
CA ARG A 54 -15.00 0.20 8.78
C ARG A 54 -16.42 -0.11 9.24
N GLU A 55 -17.38 -0.07 8.32
CA GLU A 55 -18.76 -0.48 8.55
C GLU A 55 -18.84 -1.92 9.06
N LEU A 56 -18.22 -2.85 8.33
CA LEU A 56 -18.27 -4.28 8.64
C LEU A 56 -17.65 -4.63 10.00
N HIS A 57 -16.59 -3.93 10.39
CA HIS A 57 -15.85 -4.21 11.63
C HIS A 57 -16.16 -3.23 12.76
N ARG A 58 -17.20 -2.39 12.63
CA ARG A 58 -17.62 -1.44 13.69
C ARG A 58 -17.85 -2.12 15.03
N THR A 59 -18.30 -3.38 15.00
CA THR A 59 -18.63 -4.20 16.17
C THR A 59 -17.55 -5.22 16.54
N ASN A 60 -16.37 -5.20 15.91
CA ASN A 60 -15.39 -6.26 16.09
C ASN A 60 -14.80 -6.26 17.52
N PRO A 61 -14.94 -7.35 18.30
CA PRO A 61 -14.44 -7.42 19.69
C PRO A 61 -12.91 -7.36 19.81
N GLU A 62 -12.19 -7.62 18.73
CA GLU A 62 -10.72 -7.61 18.68
C GLU A 62 -10.11 -6.21 18.51
N THR A 63 -10.93 -5.15 18.49
CA THR A 63 -10.40 -3.82 18.79
C THR A 63 -9.95 -3.81 20.24
N ILE A 64 -8.65 -4.07 20.45
CA ILE A 64 -7.99 -3.96 21.74
C ILE A 64 -8.33 -2.57 22.32
N PRO A 65 -8.90 -2.49 23.54
CA PRO A 65 -9.19 -1.21 24.18
C PRO A 65 -7.91 -0.36 24.28
N GLY A 66 -7.92 0.82 23.63
CA GLY A 66 -6.74 1.70 23.50
C GLY A 66 -6.10 1.72 22.10
N THR A 67 -6.52 0.84 21.18
CA THR A 67 -5.97 0.73 19.81
C THR A 67 -6.93 1.26 18.74
N ARG A 68 -8.08 1.83 19.15
CA ARG A 68 -9.02 2.51 18.23
C ARG A 68 -8.36 3.63 17.43
N ASP A 69 -7.31 4.23 17.98
CA ASP A 69 -6.65 5.39 17.38
C ASP A 69 -5.63 5.02 16.28
N ALA A 70 -5.30 3.74 16.10
CA ALA A 70 -4.29 3.27 15.13
C ALA A 70 -4.85 2.35 14.04
N TRP A 71 -6.18 2.25 13.87
CA TRP A 71 -6.74 1.40 12.83
C TRP A 71 -6.78 2.11 11.47
N VAL A 72 -5.85 1.73 10.58
CA VAL A 72 -5.62 2.35 9.28
C VAL A 72 -5.75 1.31 8.15
N PRO A 73 -6.97 1.01 7.66
CA PRO A 73 -7.21 -0.02 6.64
C PRO A 73 -6.57 0.32 5.29
N VAL A 74 -6.42 1.61 4.99
CA VAL A 74 -5.87 2.12 3.73
C VAL A 74 -4.75 3.12 4.03
N ALA A 75 -3.59 2.91 3.42
CA ALA A 75 -2.45 3.80 3.47
C ALA A 75 -2.14 4.33 2.07
N TYR A 76 -2.13 5.65 1.90
CA TYR A 76 -1.71 6.31 0.66
C TYR A 76 -0.33 6.96 0.87
N VAL A 77 0.63 6.60 0.03
CA VAL A 77 1.99 7.12 0.11
C VAL A 77 2.40 7.61 -1.29
N GLN A 78 2.68 8.91 -1.37
CA GLN A 78 3.27 9.49 -2.57
C GLN A 78 4.77 9.16 -2.61
N THR A 79 5.22 8.52 -3.69
CA THR A 79 6.64 8.16 -3.84
C THR A 79 7.50 9.43 -3.96
N PRO A 80 8.56 9.59 -3.14
CA PRO A 80 9.46 10.73 -3.22
C PRO A 80 10.09 10.90 -4.62
N VAL A 81 10.38 12.15 -5.00
CA VAL A 81 10.86 12.55 -6.35
C VAL A 81 12.17 11.87 -6.79
N THR A 82 12.90 11.27 -5.85
CA THR A 82 14.16 10.52 -6.05
C THR A 82 14.21 9.27 -5.16
N ALA A 83 13.19 8.43 -5.23
CA ALA A 83 13.05 7.35 -4.27
C ALA A 83 14.07 6.21 -4.51
N LYS A 84 14.98 6.03 -3.56
CA LYS A 84 15.67 4.76 -3.31
C LYS A 84 14.72 3.83 -2.53
N PRO A 85 14.92 2.49 -2.55
CA PRO A 85 14.12 1.58 -1.73
C PRO A 85 14.00 2.02 -0.26
N LYS A 86 15.10 2.50 0.35
CA LYS A 86 15.09 3.04 1.72
C LYS A 86 14.13 4.23 1.91
N SER A 87 14.08 5.17 0.97
CA SER A 87 13.18 6.33 1.10
C SER A 87 11.72 5.98 0.91
N ALA A 88 11.40 4.95 0.12
CA ALA A 88 10.03 4.45 0.02
C ALA A 88 9.59 3.81 1.35
N CYS A 89 10.44 2.97 1.96
CA CYS A 89 10.15 2.42 3.28
C CYS A 89 9.97 3.53 4.33
N LYS A 90 10.82 4.56 4.32
CA LYS A 90 10.66 5.70 5.23
C LYS A 90 9.35 6.46 5.01
N ALA A 91 8.96 6.73 3.77
CA ALA A 91 7.70 7.41 3.48
C ALA A 91 6.48 6.62 3.98
N ILE A 92 6.53 5.29 3.89
CA ILE A 92 5.49 4.42 4.47
C ILE A 92 5.51 4.52 6.00
N LEU A 93 6.67 4.40 6.65
CA LEU A 93 6.78 4.49 8.11
C LEU A 93 6.39 5.87 8.65
N ASP A 94 6.72 6.93 7.93
CA ASP A 94 6.33 8.30 8.27
C ASP A 94 4.80 8.46 8.24
N PHE A 95 4.10 7.81 7.31
CA PHE A 95 2.63 7.77 7.28
C PHE A 95 2.05 7.08 8.53
N HIS A 96 2.69 6.01 9.00
CA HIS A 96 2.32 5.29 10.23
C HIS A 96 2.87 5.94 11.52
N GLY A 97 3.57 7.07 11.44
CA GLY A 97 4.19 7.71 12.60
C GLY A 97 5.31 6.86 13.27
N ALA A 98 5.85 5.88 12.56
CA ALA A 98 6.82 4.92 13.07
C ALA A 98 8.26 5.46 13.00
N PRO A 99 9.14 5.11 13.95
CA PRO A 99 10.53 5.59 13.97
C PRO A 99 11.37 4.97 12.84
N THR A 100 12.24 5.79 12.21
CA THR A 100 13.07 5.37 11.06
C THR A 100 14.58 5.67 11.23
N LYS A 101 14.98 6.14 12.42
CA LYS A 101 16.37 6.59 12.67
C LYS A 101 17.33 5.40 12.74
N ARG A 102 18.47 5.53 12.05
CA ARG A 102 19.61 4.59 12.06
C ARG A 102 19.31 3.16 11.57
N MET A 103 18.17 2.95 10.91
CA MET A 103 17.83 1.65 10.34
C MET A 103 18.47 1.42 8.96
N ASP A 104 18.90 0.20 8.71
CA ASP A 104 19.27 -0.30 7.40
C ASP A 104 18.05 -0.69 6.55
N LEU A 105 18.25 -1.25 5.35
CA LEU A 105 17.12 -1.56 4.47
C LEU A 105 16.31 -2.78 4.98
N PRO A 106 16.93 -3.92 5.35
CA PRO A 106 16.22 -5.02 5.99
C PRO A 106 15.40 -4.60 7.22
N GLU A 107 15.97 -3.78 8.12
CA GLU A 107 15.29 -3.28 9.30
C GLU A 107 14.09 -2.40 8.93
N LEU A 108 14.23 -1.50 7.96
CA LEU A 108 13.13 -0.69 7.45
C LEU A 108 12.01 -1.56 6.84
N VAL A 109 12.36 -2.62 6.09
CA VAL A 109 11.37 -3.53 5.49
C VAL A 109 10.61 -4.30 6.56
N ALA A 110 11.31 -4.81 7.57
CA ALA A 110 10.69 -5.51 8.70
C ALA A 110 9.76 -4.58 9.49
N GLN A 111 10.19 -3.35 9.76
CA GLN A 111 9.38 -2.35 10.44
C GLN A 111 8.13 -1.99 9.63
N VAL A 112 8.24 -1.82 8.31
CA VAL A 112 7.07 -1.58 7.44
C VAL A 112 6.07 -2.73 7.54
N ALA A 113 6.54 -3.98 7.51
CA ALA A 113 5.66 -5.14 7.63
C ALA A 113 4.95 -5.19 8.98
N ALA A 114 5.65 -4.83 10.07
CA ALA A 114 5.08 -4.72 11.41
C ALA A 114 4.01 -3.62 11.46
N SER A 115 4.32 -2.39 11.05
CA SER A 115 3.35 -1.28 11.05
C SER A 115 2.10 -1.56 10.22
N LEU A 116 2.24 -2.17 9.03
CA LEU A 116 1.08 -2.56 8.22
C LEU A 116 0.21 -3.62 8.90
N THR A 117 0.80 -4.48 9.71
CA THR A 117 0.09 -5.54 10.43
C THR A 117 -0.59 -5.00 11.68
N ASP A 118 0.15 -4.24 12.49
CA ASP A 118 -0.30 -3.68 13.77
C ASP A 118 -1.43 -2.67 13.57
N ASP A 119 -1.33 -1.81 12.55
CA ASP A 119 -2.37 -0.82 12.23
C ASP A 119 -3.52 -1.43 11.41
N GLY A 120 -3.44 -2.73 11.12
CA GLY A 120 -4.49 -3.45 10.41
C GLY A 120 -4.66 -3.04 8.95
N THR A 121 -3.63 -2.50 8.31
CA THR A 121 -3.67 -2.07 6.90
C THR A 121 -3.95 -3.24 5.96
N LYS A 122 -4.86 -2.99 5.02
CA LYS A 122 -5.31 -3.96 4.00
C LYS A 122 -4.94 -3.50 2.60
N VAL A 123 -4.80 -2.19 2.39
CA VAL A 123 -4.43 -1.59 1.12
C VAL A 123 -3.30 -0.59 1.35
N LEU A 124 -2.17 -0.80 0.69
CA LEU A 124 -1.08 0.17 0.59
C LEU A 124 -1.00 0.66 -0.86
N ILE A 125 -1.18 1.97 -1.07
CA ILE A 125 -1.09 2.62 -2.37
C ILE A 125 0.24 3.36 -2.44
N LEU A 126 1.06 3.00 -3.41
CA LEU A 126 2.29 3.71 -3.73
C LEU A 126 2.09 4.48 -5.04
N ASP A 127 1.85 5.78 -4.93
CA ASP A 127 1.62 6.62 -6.10
C ASP A 127 2.93 7.07 -6.74
N ASP A 128 2.93 7.27 -8.05
CA ASP A 128 4.11 7.63 -8.84
C ASP A 128 5.32 6.69 -8.61
N ILE A 129 5.06 5.39 -8.45
CA ILE A 129 6.08 4.37 -8.19
C ILE A 129 7.17 4.31 -9.27
N THR A 130 6.90 4.82 -10.48
CA THR A 130 7.90 4.95 -11.56
C THR A 130 9.06 5.87 -11.20
N ARG A 131 8.93 6.72 -10.17
CA ARG A 131 10.01 7.53 -9.62
C ARG A 131 11.00 6.73 -8.78
N LEU A 132 10.65 5.50 -8.40
CA LEU A 132 11.54 4.59 -7.67
C LEU A 132 12.63 4.08 -8.61
N ARG A 133 13.88 4.48 -8.35
CA ARG A 133 15.02 3.97 -9.12
C ARG A 133 15.48 2.63 -8.55
N CYS A 134 14.99 1.55 -9.14
CA CYS A 134 15.59 0.23 -8.98
C CYS A 134 16.82 0.13 -9.89
N THR A 135 17.97 0.62 -9.43
CA THR A 135 19.23 0.25 -10.08
C THR A 135 19.52 -1.23 -9.78
N ALA A 136 19.09 -2.12 -10.67
CA ALA A 136 19.78 -3.39 -10.81
C ALA A 136 21.13 -3.11 -11.51
N PRO A 137 22.23 -3.80 -11.16
CA PRO A 137 23.43 -3.78 -11.99
C PRO A 137 23.03 -4.25 -13.40
N THR A 138 23.35 -3.44 -14.39
CA THR A 138 23.02 -3.67 -15.80
C THR A 138 23.75 -4.91 -16.33
N THR A 139 23.11 -6.08 -16.27
CA THR A 139 23.45 -7.20 -17.17
C THR A 139 22.42 -7.26 -18.27
N ARG A 140 22.72 -6.51 -19.34
CA ARG A 140 21.96 -6.52 -20.58
C ARG A 140 22.35 -7.78 -21.36
N THR A 141 21.54 -8.82 -21.35
CA THR A 141 21.55 -9.86 -22.39
C THR A 141 20.22 -9.86 -23.13
N PRO A 142 20.22 -9.59 -24.45
CA PRO A 142 19.02 -9.69 -25.28
C PRO A 142 18.71 -11.18 -25.52
N TRP A 143 17.47 -11.58 -25.29
CA TRP A 143 16.99 -12.91 -25.68
C TRP A 143 16.57 -12.85 -27.16
N THR A 144 17.23 -13.66 -27.98
CA THR A 144 16.74 -14.15 -29.29
C THR A 144 15.67 -15.21 -29.09
#